data_AF-A0A656JQ89-F1
#
_entry.id   AF-A0A656JQ89-F1
#
_cell.length_a   1.000
_cell.length_b   1.000
_cell.length_c   1.000
_cell.angle_alpha   90.00
_cell.angle_beta   90.00
_cell.angle_gamma   90.00
#
_symmetry.space_group_name_H-M   'P 1'
#
loop_
_entity.id
_entity.type
_entity.pdbx_description
1 polymer ?
#
loop_
_entity_poly.entity_id
_entity_poly.type
_entity_poly.pdbx_seq_one_letter_code
_entity_poly.pdbx_strand_id
1 'polypeptide(L)'
;SAAGGVSGAFAAVQTSFAFLTPTLNYTATDVGLTLDRNAQSFSSLATTDNARAVAQGLDSSGANNALWRQVVQSDASTAQATFKALSNELHASIQSALIEDSRLVRNAMNDRMQQAQSAQAFGSSTQTLAGDASRGVVWTQAIGATGKTESTRDVSGLDTHTSGLLFGADVPLDDTWRLGAMA
;
A
#
# COMPACT_ATOMS: atom_id res chain seq x y z
N SER A 1 -45.72 20.99 -27.68
CA SER A 1 -45.15 20.84 -29.03
C SER A 1 -44.14 21.96 -29.24
N ALA A 2 -42.84 21.66 -29.28
CA ALA A 2 -41.82 22.64 -29.66
C ALA A 2 -41.30 22.25 -31.05
N ALA A 3 -41.73 23.00 -32.06
CA ALA A 3 -41.46 22.80 -33.48
C ALA A 3 -40.33 23.72 -33.97
N GLY A 4 -39.19 23.69 -33.29
CA GLY A 4 -37.99 24.43 -33.66
C GLY A 4 -36.78 23.55 -33.39
N GLY A 5 -36.19 23.00 -34.46
CA GLY A 5 -34.99 22.15 -34.35
C GLY A 5 -33.88 22.86 -33.59
N VAL A 6 -32.97 22.07 -33.02
CA VAL A 6 -31.78 22.56 -32.32
C VAL A 6 -30.92 23.32 -33.32
N SER A 7 -31.12 24.63 -33.43
CA SER A 7 -30.32 25.52 -34.26
C SER A 7 -29.10 25.98 -33.46
N GLY A 8 -28.05 25.18 -33.51
CA GLY A 8 -26.72 25.47 -32.96
C GLY A 8 -25.91 24.19 -32.81
N ALA A 9 -24.68 24.18 -33.33
CA ALA A 9 -23.71 23.16 -32.93
C ALA A 9 -23.25 23.50 -31.51
N PHE A 10 -23.40 22.59 -30.56
CA PHE A 10 -22.69 22.71 -29.29
C PHE A 10 -21.19 22.84 -29.60
N ALA A 11 -20.55 23.90 -29.10
CA ALA A 11 -19.09 23.95 -29.06
C ALA A 11 -18.58 22.67 -28.40
N ALA A 12 -17.46 22.14 -28.90
CA ALA A 12 -16.88 20.86 -28.48
C ALA A 12 -17.08 20.60 -26.98
N VAL A 13 -17.61 19.42 -26.63
CA VAL A 13 -17.81 19.02 -25.24
C VAL A 13 -16.46 19.19 -24.52
N GLN A 14 -16.37 20.13 -23.58
CA GLN A 14 -15.15 20.42 -22.82
C GLN A 14 -14.84 19.36 -21.75
N THR A 15 -15.37 18.16 -21.87
CA THR A 15 -14.93 17.04 -21.03
C THR A 15 -13.63 16.50 -21.59
N SER A 16 -12.52 16.89 -20.98
CA SER A 16 -11.17 16.42 -21.32
C SER A 16 -10.93 14.99 -20.81
N PHE A 17 -11.75 14.03 -21.23
CA PHE A 17 -11.53 12.63 -20.85
C PHE A 17 -10.23 12.12 -21.49
N ALA A 18 -9.33 11.58 -20.66
CA ALA A 18 -8.09 10.99 -21.16
C ALA A 18 -8.32 9.64 -21.86
N PHE A 19 -9.33 8.91 -21.40
CA PHE A 19 -9.52 7.50 -21.72
C PHE A 19 -10.81 7.23 -22.51
N LEU A 20 -11.65 8.25 -22.66
CA LEU A 20 -12.91 8.17 -23.39
C LEU A 20 -12.88 9.10 -24.59
N THR A 21 -13.40 8.64 -25.72
CA THR A 21 -13.64 9.43 -26.91
C THR A 21 -15.11 9.85 -26.92
N PRO A 22 -15.41 11.16 -26.78
CA PRO A 22 -16.77 11.66 -26.90
C PRO A 22 -17.20 11.73 -28.36
N THR A 23 -18.35 11.13 -28.68
CA THR A 23 -18.99 11.19 -30.00
C THR A 23 -20.36 11.85 -29.85
N LEU A 24 -20.59 12.93 -30.58
CA LEU A 24 -21.89 13.61 -30.62
C LEU A 24 -22.72 13.10 -31.80
N ASN A 25 -23.96 12.74 -31.52
CA ASN A 25 -24.91 12.23 -32.49
C ASN A 25 -26.07 13.23 -32.57
N TYR A 26 -26.28 13.81 -33.75
CA TYR A 26 -27.36 14.76 -33.98
C TYR A 26 -28.50 14.08 -34.74
N THR A 27 -29.73 14.32 -34.29
CA THR A 27 -30.96 13.97 -35.01
C THR A 27 -31.77 15.23 -35.26
N ALA A 28 -32.92 15.11 -35.93
CA ALA A 28 -33.78 16.26 -36.23
C ALA A 28 -34.30 17.00 -34.98
N THR A 29 -34.40 16.30 -33.85
CA THR A 29 -34.95 16.83 -32.58
C THR A 29 -34.03 16.69 -31.38
N ASP A 30 -33.04 15.78 -31.44
CA ASP A 30 -32.25 15.38 -30.27
C ASP A 30 -30.74 15.40 -30.55
N VAL A 31 -29.97 15.65 -29.49
CA VAL A 31 -28.51 15.53 -29.47
C VAL A 31 -28.12 14.46 -28.45
N GLY A 32 -27.49 13.39 -28.90
CA GLY A 32 -26.91 12.34 -28.06
C GLY A 32 -25.40 12.51 -27.88
N LEU A 33 -24.89 12.17 -26.71
CA LEU A 33 -23.45 12.06 -26.43
C LEU A 33 -23.13 10.61 -26.04
N THR A 34 -22.22 10.00 -26.79
CA THR A 34 -21.68 8.67 -26.49
C THR A 34 -20.23 8.81 -26.03
N LEU A 35 -19.83 8.06 -25.00
CA LEU A 35 -18.46 8.02 -24.47
C LEU A 35 -17.91 6.61 -24.64
N ASP A 36 -17.02 6.41 -25.59
CA ASP A 36 -16.41 5.11 -25.86
C ASP A 36 -14.98 5.04 -25.32
N ARG A 37 -14.56 3.89 -24.78
CA ARG A 37 -13.19 3.69 -24.31
C ARG A 37 -12.21 3.74 -25.50
N ASN A 38 -11.24 4.64 -25.44
CA ASN A 38 -10.18 4.75 -26.43
C ASN A 38 -9.06 3.72 -26.18
N ALA A 39 -8.08 3.65 -27.09
CA ALA A 39 -6.94 2.72 -26.98
C ALA A 39 -5.86 3.17 -25.97
N GLN A 40 -6.06 4.29 -25.26
CA GLN A 40 -5.07 4.80 -24.32
C GLN A 40 -5.07 3.99 -23.02
N SER A 41 -3.97 3.30 -22.72
CA SER A 41 -3.79 2.59 -21.44
C SER A 41 -3.68 3.56 -20.27
N PHE A 42 -4.01 3.13 -19.05
CA PHE A 42 -3.75 3.93 -17.85
C PHE A 42 -2.25 4.21 -17.69
N SER A 43 -1.41 3.21 -18.00
CA SER A 43 0.04 3.30 -17.85
C SER A 43 0.72 4.36 -18.72
N SER A 44 0.11 4.74 -19.86
CA SER A 44 0.69 5.75 -20.75
C SER A 44 0.65 7.15 -20.17
N LEU A 45 -0.20 7.39 -19.18
CA LEU A 45 -0.26 8.66 -18.48
C LEU A 45 0.62 8.68 -17.22
N ALA A 46 1.11 7.54 -16.73
CA ALA A 46 1.97 7.50 -15.56
C ALA A 46 3.41 7.91 -15.88
N THR A 47 3.95 8.83 -15.06
CA THR A 47 5.27 9.45 -15.30
C THR A 47 6.43 8.75 -14.61
N THR A 48 6.18 8.01 -13.52
CA THR A 48 7.18 7.22 -12.78
C THR A 48 6.95 5.72 -12.97
N ASP A 49 7.99 4.91 -12.74
CA ASP A 49 7.88 3.45 -12.88
C ASP A 49 6.91 2.83 -11.86
N ASN A 50 6.92 3.33 -10.62
CA ASN A 50 5.97 2.90 -9.61
C ASN A 50 4.53 3.28 -9.98
N ALA A 51 4.31 4.50 -10.49
CA ALA A 51 2.98 4.91 -10.96
C ALA A 51 2.54 4.09 -12.18
N ARG A 52 3.47 3.69 -13.07
CA ARG A 52 3.19 2.78 -14.19
C ARG A 52 2.76 1.40 -13.70
N ALA A 53 3.45 0.83 -12.73
CA ALA A 53 3.09 -0.47 -12.13
C ALA A 53 1.69 -0.42 -11.49
N VAL A 54 1.39 0.63 -10.73
CA VAL A 54 0.05 0.85 -10.16
C VAL A 54 -1.01 0.99 -11.26
N ALA A 55 -0.74 1.78 -12.30
CA ALA A 55 -1.66 1.98 -13.41
C ALA A 55 -1.94 0.69 -14.19
N GLN A 56 -0.93 -0.14 -14.42
CA GLN A 56 -1.08 -1.47 -15.03
C GLN A 56 -1.88 -2.42 -14.14
N GLY A 57 -1.60 -2.45 -12.84
CA GLY A 57 -2.37 -3.22 -11.87
C GLY A 57 -3.84 -2.81 -11.86
N LEU A 58 -4.11 -1.50 -11.86
CA LEU A 58 -5.47 -0.98 -11.94
C LEU A 58 -6.15 -1.38 -13.26
N ASP A 59 -5.49 -1.21 -14.41
CA ASP A 59 -6.03 -1.62 -15.72
C ASP A 59 -6.38 -3.12 -15.74
N SER A 60 -5.54 -3.98 -15.13
CA SER A 60 -5.78 -5.42 -15.04
C SER A 60 -7.00 -5.80 -14.19
N SER A 61 -7.39 -4.94 -13.24
CA SER A 61 -8.58 -5.17 -12.40
C SER A 61 -9.91 -4.98 -13.14
N GLY A 62 -9.87 -4.27 -14.28
CA GLY A 62 -11.00 -4.07 -15.17
C GLY A 62 -12.19 -3.29 -14.60
N ALA A 63 -13.27 -3.21 -15.38
CA ALA A 63 -14.42 -2.34 -15.12
C ALA A 63 -15.25 -2.69 -13.87
N ASN A 64 -15.03 -3.87 -13.27
CA ASN A 64 -15.68 -4.26 -12.02
C ASN A 64 -15.11 -3.49 -10.82
N ASN A 65 -13.88 -2.97 -10.92
CA ASN A 65 -13.26 -2.16 -9.88
C ASN A 65 -13.82 -0.72 -9.86
N ALA A 66 -14.24 -0.24 -8.69
CA ALA A 66 -14.78 1.12 -8.53
C ALA A 66 -13.76 2.21 -8.87
N LEU A 67 -12.50 2.03 -8.46
CA LEU A 67 -11.41 2.96 -8.75
C LEU A 67 -11.10 2.97 -10.25
N TRP A 68 -11.17 1.82 -10.92
CA TRP A 68 -11.03 1.75 -12.38
C TRP A 68 -12.11 2.60 -13.07
N ARG A 69 -13.39 2.47 -12.67
CA ARG A 69 -14.50 3.25 -13.24
C ARG A 69 -14.38 4.75 -12.97
N GLN A 70 -13.70 5.15 -11.91
CA GLN A 70 -13.43 6.55 -11.63
C GLN A 70 -12.29 7.08 -12.50
N VAL A 71 -11.18 6.36 -12.58
CA VAL A 71 -10.01 6.76 -13.38
C VAL A 71 -10.32 6.76 -14.87
N VAL A 72 -11.14 5.81 -15.37
CA VAL A 72 -11.51 5.78 -16.78
C VAL A 72 -12.30 7.03 -17.22
N GLN A 73 -12.98 7.69 -16.30
CA GLN A 73 -13.75 8.91 -16.55
C GLN A 73 -12.96 10.18 -16.18
N SER A 74 -11.67 10.08 -15.85
CA SER A 74 -10.88 11.25 -15.47
C SER A 74 -10.15 11.87 -16.67
N ASP A 75 -9.75 13.13 -16.49
CA ASP A 75 -8.77 13.76 -17.36
C ASP A 75 -7.35 13.21 -17.09
N ALA A 76 -6.40 13.65 -17.92
CA ALA A 76 -5.03 13.17 -17.85
C ALA A 76 -4.29 13.60 -16.57
N SER A 77 -4.51 14.83 -16.12
CA SER A 77 -3.88 15.36 -14.91
C SER A 77 -4.41 14.69 -13.65
N THR A 78 -5.72 14.46 -13.59
CA THR A 78 -6.37 13.74 -12.50
C THR A 78 -5.89 12.29 -12.45
N ALA A 79 -5.85 11.58 -13.60
CA ALA A 79 -5.32 10.22 -13.65
C ALA A 79 -3.87 10.13 -13.16
N GLN A 80 -3.02 11.06 -13.61
CA GLN A 80 -1.62 11.18 -13.18
C GLN A 80 -1.49 11.39 -11.67
N ALA A 81 -2.27 12.31 -11.12
CA ALA A 81 -2.29 12.58 -9.69
C ALA A 81 -2.72 11.34 -8.89
N THR A 82 -3.75 10.62 -9.37
CA THR A 82 -4.21 9.37 -8.74
C THR A 82 -3.12 8.30 -8.73
N PHE A 83 -2.46 8.02 -9.85
CA PHE A 83 -1.40 7.01 -9.89
C PHE A 83 -0.21 7.39 -9.01
N LYS A 84 0.15 8.66 -8.98
CA LYS A 84 1.21 9.19 -8.11
C LYS A 84 0.84 9.04 -6.63
N ALA A 85 -0.39 9.38 -6.25
CA ALA A 85 -0.87 9.26 -4.88
C ALA A 85 -0.83 7.80 -4.41
N LEU A 86 -1.39 6.87 -5.17
CA LEU A 86 -1.39 5.44 -4.86
C LEU A 86 0.03 4.86 -4.76
N SER A 87 0.93 5.26 -5.67
CA SER A 87 2.34 4.87 -5.62
C SER A 87 3.03 5.40 -4.36
N ASN A 88 2.72 6.62 -3.94
CA ASN A 88 3.33 7.23 -2.76
C ASN A 88 2.81 6.57 -1.47
N GLU A 89 1.51 6.25 -1.39
CA GLU A 89 0.95 5.52 -0.25
C GLU A 89 1.56 4.12 -0.12
N LEU A 90 1.73 3.39 -1.23
CA LEU A 90 2.42 2.10 -1.22
C LEU A 90 3.86 2.24 -0.71
N HIS A 91 4.60 3.25 -1.18
CA HIS A 91 5.97 3.50 -0.74
C HIS A 91 6.05 3.83 0.75
N ALA A 92 5.16 4.70 1.24
CA ALA A 92 5.07 5.04 2.65
C ALA A 92 4.71 3.81 3.51
N SER A 93 3.74 2.99 3.05
CA SER A 93 3.35 1.77 3.74
C SER A 93 4.51 0.77 3.88
N ILE A 94 5.32 0.59 2.82
CA ILE A 94 6.50 -0.27 2.86
C ILE A 94 7.55 0.28 3.83
N GLN A 95 7.83 1.59 3.81
CA GLN A 95 8.77 2.21 4.75
C GLN A 95 8.30 2.04 6.20
N SER A 96 7.02 2.29 6.49
CA SER A 96 6.44 2.08 7.81
C SER A 96 6.55 0.62 8.25
N ALA A 97 6.27 -0.34 7.35
CA ALA A 97 6.40 -1.77 7.63
C ALA A 97 7.85 -2.15 7.97
N LEU A 98 8.84 -1.66 7.22
CA LEU A 98 10.26 -1.94 7.47
C LEU A 98 10.77 -1.31 8.78
N ILE A 99 10.30 -0.11 9.12
CA ILE A 99 10.62 0.55 10.39
C ILE A 99 10.06 -0.26 11.57
N GLU A 100 8.81 -0.72 11.45
CA GLU A 100 8.17 -1.51 12.49
C GLU A 100 8.85 -2.87 12.64
N ASP A 101 9.12 -3.57 11.54
CA ASP A 101 9.85 -4.84 11.53
C ASP A 101 11.22 -4.71 12.21
N SER A 102 11.98 -3.67 11.87
CA SER A 102 13.26 -3.37 12.50
C SER A 102 13.14 -3.13 14.01
N ARG A 103 12.06 -2.49 14.47
CA ARG A 103 11.82 -2.23 15.89
C ARG A 103 11.48 -3.51 16.63
N LEU A 104 10.62 -4.35 16.05
CA LEU A 104 10.21 -5.63 16.62
C LEU A 104 11.40 -6.59 16.77
N VAL A 105 12.24 -6.72 15.75
CA VAL A 105 13.45 -7.56 15.80
C VAL A 105 14.43 -7.05 16.85
N ARG A 106 14.71 -5.74 16.89
CA ARG A 106 15.61 -5.16 17.90
C ARG A 106 15.10 -5.37 19.34
N ASN A 107 13.80 -5.23 19.56
CA ASN A 107 13.21 -5.47 20.88
C ASN A 107 13.35 -6.93 21.28
N ALA A 108 13.05 -7.88 20.38
CA ALA A 108 13.21 -9.29 20.64
C ALA A 108 14.67 -9.68 20.95
N MET A 109 15.64 -9.12 20.23
CA MET A 109 17.06 -9.32 20.52
C MET A 109 17.46 -8.76 21.90
N ASN A 110 16.99 -7.55 22.25
CA ASN A 110 17.27 -6.95 23.55
C ASN A 110 16.64 -7.76 24.70
N ASP A 111 15.39 -8.20 24.54
CA ASP A 111 14.70 -9.03 25.53
C ASP A 111 15.44 -10.36 25.74
N ARG A 112 15.88 -10.99 24.64
CA ARG A 112 16.66 -12.22 24.70
C ARG A 112 18.00 -12.01 25.39
N MET A 113 18.69 -10.90 25.12
CA MET A 113 19.96 -10.57 25.77
C MET A 113 19.78 -10.31 27.27
N GLN A 114 18.71 -9.62 27.68
CA GLN A 114 18.37 -9.43 29.10
C GLN A 114 18.02 -10.75 29.80
N GLN A 115 17.27 -11.64 29.13
CA GLN A 115 16.94 -12.97 29.65
C GLN A 115 18.18 -13.87 29.78
N ALA A 116 19.14 -13.75 28.86
CA ALA A 116 20.41 -14.47 28.94
C ALA A 116 21.27 -14.03 30.14
N GLN A 117 21.21 -12.74 30.50
CA GLN A 117 21.95 -12.17 31.62
C GLN A 117 21.23 -12.33 32.96
N SER A 118 19.90 -12.50 32.94
CA SER A 118 19.09 -12.64 34.14
C SER A 118 17.97 -13.67 33.94
N ALA A 119 17.98 -14.75 34.74
CA ALA A 119 16.96 -15.80 34.68
C ALA A 119 15.54 -15.32 35.07
N GLN A 120 15.40 -14.08 35.54
CA GLN A 120 14.16 -13.44 35.96
C GLN A 120 13.92 -12.15 35.15
N ALA A 121 13.93 -12.26 33.82
CA ALA A 121 13.49 -11.16 32.96
C ALA A 121 11.96 -11.04 33.04
N PHE A 122 11.46 -10.24 34.00
CA PHE A 122 10.05 -9.90 34.11
C PHE A 122 9.59 -9.12 32.87
N GLY A 123 8.52 -9.58 32.21
CA GLY A 123 7.94 -8.93 31.03
C GLY A 123 8.47 -9.42 29.67
N SER A 124 9.44 -10.34 29.65
CA SER A 124 9.90 -10.97 28.41
C SER A 124 8.85 -11.97 27.91
N SER A 125 8.40 -11.80 26.65
CA SER A 125 7.57 -12.79 25.95
C SER A 125 8.41 -13.93 25.34
N THR A 126 9.73 -13.94 25.62
CA THR A 126 10.67 -14.95 25.13
C THR A 126 10.57 -16.23 25.96
N GLN A 127 10.21 -17.34 25.32
CA GLN A 127 10.10 -18.67 25.92
C GLN A 127 11.25 -19.55 25.45
N THR A 128 11.92 -20.22 26.37
CA THR A 128 12.89 -21.27 26.05
C THR A 128 12.15 -22.55 25.66
N LEU A 129 12.42 -23.05 24.46
CA LEU A 129 11.85 -24.30 23.94
C LEU A 129 12.73 -25.51 24.28
N ALA A 130 14.05 -25.36 24.20
CA ALA A 130 15.01 -26.43 24.46
C ALA A 130 16.40 -25.88 24.83
N GLY A 131 17.20 -26.71 25.48
CA GLY A 131 18.59 -26.38 25.84
C GLY A 131 18.74 -25.66 27.18
N ASP A 132 19.97 -25.27 27.48
CA ASP A 132 20.34 -24.61 28.73
C ASP A 132 21.30 -23.44 28.46
N ALA A 133 21.39 -22.51 29.40
CA ALA A 133 22.17 -21.28 29.20
C ALA A 133 23.66 -21.51 28.92
N SER A 134 24.24 -22.63 29.39
CA SER A 134 25.66 -23.00 29.28
C SER A 134 26.00 -23.76 27.99
N ARG A 135 25.05 -24.46 27.38
CA ARG A 135 25.27 -25.28 26.17
C ARG A 135 24.59 -24.71 24.92
N GLY A 136 23.68 -23.78 25.12
CA GLY A 136 22.89 -23.15 24.06
C GLY A 136 21.40 -23.41 24.25
N VAL A 137 20.61 -22.47 23.73
CA VAL A 137 19.17 -22.40 23.96
C VAL A 137 18.46 -22.17 22.63
N VAL A 138 17.39 -22.94 22.40
CA VAL A 138 16.39 -22.65 21.38
C VAL A 138 15.24 -21.93 22.06
N TRP A 139 14.80 -20.83 21.49
CA TRP A 139 13.78 -19.97 22.05
C TRP A 139 12.77 -19.52 21.00
N THR A 140 11.63 -19.03 21.47
CA THR A 140 10.61 -18.36 20.66
C THR A 140 10.09 -17.13 21.37
N GLN A 141 9.61 -16.15 20.60
CA GLN A 141 9.06 -14.92 21.15
C GLN A 141 7.84 -14.49 20.33
N ALA A 142 6.75 -14.14 21.03
CA ALA A 142 5.62 -13.48 20.39
C ALA A 142 5.91 -11.99 20.19
N ILE A 143 5.67 -11.49 18.98
CA ILE A 143 5.79 -10.08 18.62
C ILE A 143 4.44 -9.49 18.24
N GLY A 144 4.25 -8.23 18.58
CA GLY A 144 3.05 -7.48 18.26
C GLY A 144 3.31 -5.98 18.29
N ALA A 145 2.73 -5.28 17.33
CA ALA A 145 2.77 -3.83 17.26
C ALA A 145 1.45 -3.28 16.74
N THR A 146 1.05 -2.17 17.32
CA THR A 146 0.01 -1.30 16.78
C THR A 146 0.60 0.08 16.59
N GLY A 147 0.30 0.69 15.46
CA GLY A 147 0.74 2.04 15.13
C GLY A 147 -0.43 2.84 14.62
N LYS A 148 -0.56 4.08 15.10
CA LYS A 148 -1.59 5.01 14.62
C LYS A 148 -0.90 6.27 14.14
N THR A 149 -1.13 6.62 12.88
CA THR A 149 -0.74 7.91 12.31
C THR A 149 -1.99 8.75 12.18
N GLU A 150 -2.01 9.89 12.85
CA GLU A 150 -3.15 10.80 12.81
C GLU A 150 -3.33 11.41 11.42
N SER A 151 -4.58 11.48 10.98
CA SER A 151 -4.97 12.22 9.77
C SER A 151 -4.78 13.72 10.00
N THR A 152 -4.10 14.40 9.08
CA THR A 152 -4.05 15.86 9.03
C THR A 152 -4.97 16.37 7.92
N ARG A 153 -5.10 17.70 7.76
CA ARG A 153 -5.95 18.29 6.72
C ARG A 153 -5.64 17.82 5.28
N ASP A 154 -4.40 17.36 5.04
CA ASP A 154 -3.91 17.01 3.72
C ASP A 154 -3.42 15.55 3.59
N VAL A 155 -3.49 14.76 4.67
CA VAL A 155 -2.95 13.38 4.72
C VAL A 155 -3.92 12.45 5.44
N SER A 156 -4.26 11.34 4.79
CA SER A 156 -5.10 10.28 5.37
C SER A 156 -4.40 9.62 6.56
N GLY A 157 -5.16 9.30 7.61
CA GLY A 157 -4.66 8.57 8.76
C GLY A 157 -4.35 7.12 8.38
N LEU A 158 -3.40 6.52 9.08
CA LEU A 158 -3.00 5.13 8.88
C LEU A 158 -3.01 4.40 10.22
N ASP A 159 -3.85 3.37 10.31
CA ASP A 159 -3.82 2.41 11.41
C ASP A 159 -3.08 1.16 10.94
N THR A 160 -2.08 0.72 11.71
CA THR A 160 -1.28 -0.47 11.43
C THR A 160 -1.39 -1.44 12.60
N HIS A 161 -1.51 -2.73 12.27
CA HIS A 161 -1.47 -3.82 13.23
C HIS A 161 -0.57 -4.92 12.70
N THR A 162 0.44 -5.29 13.48
CA THR A 162 1.40 -6.35 13.18
C THR A 162 1.38 -7.35 14.31
N SER A 163 1.31 -8.63 13.99
CA SER A 163 1.45 -9.73 14.95
C SER A 163 2.25 -10.86 14.31
N GLY A 164 3.01 -11.59 15.13
CA GLY A 164 3.86 -12.66 14.62
C GLY A 164 4.55 -13.44 15.73
N LEU A 165 5.28 -14.47 15.31
CA LEU A 165 6.14 -15.27 16.17
C LEU A 165 7.54 -15.26 15.57
N LEU A 166 8.54 -15.10 16.44
CA LEU A 166 9.95 -15.24 16.13
C LEU A 166 10.48 -16.49 16.82
N PHE A 167 11.48 -17.13 16.22
CA PHE A 167 12.19 -18.24 16.81
C PHE A 167 13.68 -18.09 16.56
N GLY A 168 14.47 -18.58 17.50
CA GLY A 168 15.92 -18.44 17.41
C GLY A 168 16.66 -19.45 18.24
N ALA A 169 17.97 -19.48 18.02
CA ALA A 169 18.88 -20.27 18.80
C ALA A 169 20.15 -19.46 19.07
N ASP A 170 20.70 -19.63 20.26
CA ASP A 170 21.96 -18.99 20.65
C ASP A 170 22.82 -19.90 21.52
N VAL A 171 24.12 -19.73 21.42
CA VAL A 171 25.15 -20.49 22.14
C VAL A 171 26.12 -19.52 22.82
N PRO A 172 26.52 -19.77 24.08
CA PRO A 172 27.62 -19.02 24.68
C PRO A 172 28.95 -19.40 24.02
N LEU A 173 29.77 -18.38 23.73
CA LEU A 173 31.15 -18.56 23.28
C LEU A 173 32.12 -18.50 24.47
N ASP A 174 31.83 -17.63 25.43
CA ASP A 174 32.51 -17.50 26.71
C ASP A 174 31.52 -16.93 27.77
N ASP A 175 32.02 -16.53 28.94
CA ASP A 175 31.18 -15.98 30.03
C ASP A 175 30.54 -14.62 29.70
N THR A 176 30.95 -13.96 28.61
CA THR A 176 30.56 -12.59 28.23
C THR A 176 29.88 -12.51 26.86
N TRP A 177 30.27 -13.38 25.92
CA TRP A 177 29.82 -13.37 24.53
C TRP A 177 28.89 -14.54 24.22
N ARG A 178 27.76 -14.24 23.58
CA ARG A 178 26.83 -15.24 23.02
C ARG A 178 26.59 -14.93 21.55
N LEU A 179 26.55 -15.98 20.74
CA LEU A 179 26.25 -15.91 19.32
C LEU A 179 24.91 -16.59 19.05
N GLY A 180 24.05 -15.97 18.25
CA GLY A 180 22.75 -16.54 17.91
C GLY A 180 22.22 -16.10 16.56
N ALA A 181 21.20 -16.81 16.10
CA ALA A 181 20.44 -16.55 14.89
C ALA A 181 18.95 -16.66 15.18
N MET A 182 18.14 -15.94 14.41
CA MET A 182 16.69 -15.92 14.54
C MET A 182 16.01 -15.75 13.17
N ALA A 183 14.75 -16.15 13.09
CA ALA A 183 13.87 -16.00 11.94
C ALA A 183 12.42 -15.76 12.38
#